data_AF-A0A7J9JWI6-F1
#
_entry.id   AF-A0A7J9JWI6-F1
#
_cell.length_a   1.000
_cell.length_b   1.000
_cell.length_c   1.000
_cell.angle_alpha   90.00
_cell.angle_beta   90.00
_cell.angle_gamma   90.00
#
_symmetry.space_group_name_H-M   'P 1'
#
loop_
_entity.id
_entity.type
_entity.pdbx_description
1 polymer ?
#
loop_
_entity_poly.entity_id
_entity_poly.type
_entity_poly.pdbx_seq_one_letter_code
_entity_poly.pdbx_strand_id
1 'polypeptide(L)'
;RFVRGIRTIQGSLIVASFVNIILGYSRAWGELTRFFTPIVMVPVVCLVGLGLFARGFPLYLKRVHSRAHLILERFALLICIGIVWAFASVLTVSGAYKNVKTATKLSCRTDRSYLMSSAPWIKIPYPFQWGTPIFRASHVFGMIGAALVSSAESTATFFAAARLSGATAPPAHVLSRSIGLQ
;
A
#
# COMPACT_ATOMS: atom_id res chain seq x y z
N ARG A 1 -10.31 3.88 21.96
CA ARG A 1 -9.62 2.78 21.21
C ARG A 1 -8.83 3.29 20.01
N PHE A 2 -9.45 4.04 19.10
CA PHE A 2 -8.81 4.60 17.90
C PHE A 2 -7.56 5.45 18.18
N VAL A 3 -7.65 6.46 19.07
CA VAL A 3 -6.52 7.35 19.41
C VAL A 3 -5.32 6.57 19.96
N ARG A 4 -5.57 5.56 20.80
CA ARG A 4 -4.51 4.68 21.34
C ARG A 4 -3.85 3.86 20.22
N GLY A 5 -4.64 3.38 19.26
CA GLY A 5 -4.12 2.70 18.07
C GLY A 5 -3.23 3.60 17.23
N ILE A 6 -3.68 4.83 16.92
CA ILE A 6 -2.88 5.80 16.16
C ILE A 6 -1.57 6.14 16.88
N ARG A 7 -1.61 6.47 18.19
CA ARG A 7 -0.38 6.76 18.95
C ARG A 7 0.61 5.60 18.95
N THR A 8 0.12 4.36 18.92
CA THR A 8 0.96 3.15 18.88
C THR A 8 1.59 2.94 17.50
N ILE A 9 0.84 3.23 16.42
CA ILE A 9 1.35 3.20 15.05
C ILE A 9 2.40 4.30 14.86
N GLN A 10 2.14 5.51 15.35
CA GLN A 10 3.10 6.62 15.29
C GLN A 10 4.42 6.29 15.99
N GLY A 11 4.38 5.73 17.20
CA GLY A 11 5.60 5.28 17.89
C GLY A 11 6.33 4.19 17.13
N SER A 12 5.59 3.20 16.62
CA SER A 12 6.16 2.10 15.82
C SER A 12 6.81 2.58 14.51
N LEU A 13 6.19 3.55 13.84
CA LEU A 13 6.73 4.14 12.60
C LEU A 13 8.03 4.89 12.86
N ILE A 14 8.14 5.66 13.95
CA ILE A 14 9.39 6.36 14.30
C ILE A 14 10.54 5.36 14.44
N VAL A 15 10.34 4.26 15.16
CA VAL A 15 11.37 3.22 15.32
C VAL A 15 11.70 2.55 13.98
N ALA A 16 10.69 2.21 13.19
CA ALA A 16 10.88 1.61 11.87
C ALA A 16 11.66 2.53 10.92
N SER A 17 11.39 3.83 10.92
CA SER A 17 12.13 4.82 10.13
C SER A 17 13.60 4.91 10.53
N PHE A 18 13.92 4.92 11.83
CA PHE A 18 15.32 4.88 12.27
C PHE A 18 16.03 3.61 11.79
N VAL A 19 15.37 2.46 11.85
CA VAL A 19 15.92 1.20 11.34
C VAL A 19 16.16 1.27 9.83
N ASN A 20 15.21 1.78 9.05
CA ASN A 20 15.38 1.97 7.60
C ASN A 20 16.52 2.93 7.25
N ILE A 21 16.65 4.04 7.98
CA ILE A 21 17.75 4.99 7.80
C ILE A 21 19.09 4.31 8.09
N ILE A 22 19.19 3.57 9.20
CA ILE A 22 20.42 2.85 9.55
C ILE A 22 20.76 1.80 8.48
N LEU A 23 19.77 1.03 8.03
CA LEU A 23 19.96 0.02 7.00
C LEU A 23 20.32 0.63 5.63
N GLY A 24 19.67 1.72 5.24
CA GLY A 24 19.88 2.41 3.97
C GLY A 24 21.20 3.16 3.89
N TYR A 25 21.64 3.83 4.95
CA TYR A 25 22.96 4.47 4.97
C TYR A 25 24.10 3.49 5.28
N SER A 26 23.79 2.30 5.80
CA SER A 26 24.78 1.25 5.98
C SER A 26 25.14 0.59 4.65
N ARG A 27 26.41 0.22 4.48
CA ARG A 27 26.88 -0.64 3.37
C ARG A 27 26.22 -2.04 3.38
N ALA A 28 25.56 -2.39 4.48
CA ALA A 28 24.85 -3.66 4.63
C ALA A 28 23.76 -3.86 3.56
N TRP A 29 23.03 -2.81 3.18
CA TRP A 29 22.00 -2.95 2.15
C TRP A 29 22.62 -3.18 0.77
N GLY A 30 23.72 -2.51 0.44
CA GLY A 30 24.48 -2.76 -0.79
C GLY A 30 24.91 -4.21 -0.94
N GLU A 31 25.44 -4.83 0.13
CA GLU A 31 25.80 -6.25 0.12
C GLU A 31 24.56 -7.16 0.04
N LEU A 32 23.47 -6.81 0.72
CA LEU A 32 22.20 -7.55 0.67
C LEU A 32 21.57 -7.52 -0.73
N THR A 33 21.70 -6.43 -1.47
CA THR A 33 21.18 -6.30 -2.84
C THR A 33 21.88 -7.23 -3.83
N ARG A 34 23.08 -7.72 -3.48
CA ARG A 34 23.76 -8.79 -4.22
C ARG A 34 23.06 -10.15 -4.08
N PHE A 35 22.32 -10.35 -2.98
CA PHE A 35 21.52 -11.54 -2.72
C PHE A 35 20.15 -11.48 -3.39
N PHE A 36 19.67 -10.27 -3.71
CA PHE A 36 18.42 -10.03 -4.43
C PHE A 36 18.58 -10.26 -5.94
N THR A 37 18.87 -11.51 -6.29
CA THR A 37 18.89 -11.97 -7.68
C THR A 37 17.47 -11.85 -8.26
N PRO A 38 17.28 -11.58 -9.57
CA PRO A 38 15.97 -11.56 -10.22
C PRO A 38 15.09 -12.79 -9.91
N ILE A 39 15.70 -13.95 -9.62
CA ILE A 39 15.03 -15.19 -9.19
C ILE A 39 14.29 -15.05 -7.85
N VAL A 40 14.77 -14.22 -6.93
CA VAL A 40 14.16 -13.97 -5.62
C VAL A 40 13.18 -12.79 -5.69
N MET A 41 13.49 -11.77 -6.50
CA MET A 41 12.64 -10.57 -6.63
C MET A 41 11.29 -10.85 -7.28
N VAL A 42 11.28 -11.65 -8.35
CA VAL A 42 10.06 -11.98 -9.10
C VAL A 42 9.02 -12.67 -8.21
N PRO A 43 9.32 -13.74 -7.46
CA PRO A 43 8.33 -14.37 -6.58
C PRO A 43 7.90 -13.49 -5.40
N VAL A 44 8.76 -12.61 -4.87
CA VAL A 44 8.38 -11.67 -3.78
C VAL A 44 7.40 -10.61 -4.29
N VAL A 45 7.71 -9.97 -5.42
CA VAL A 45 6.81 -8.99 -6.06
C VAL A 45 5.51 -9.67 -6.51
N CYS A 46 5.61 -10.87 -7.04
CA CYS A 46 4.45 -11.70 -7.37
C CYS A 46 3.66 -12.06 -6.11
N LEU A 47 4.25 -12.35 -4.94
CA LEU A 47 3.49 -12.65 -3.73
C LEU A 47 2.72 -11.42 -3.21
N VAL A 48 3.34 -10.24 -3.27
CA VAL A 48 2.69 -8.98 -2.89
C VAL A 48 1.59 -8.60 -3.90
N GLY A 49 1.86 -8.72 -5.20
CA GLY A 49 0.92 -8.40 -6.28
C GLY A 49 -0.18 -9.46 -6.50
N LEU A 50 0.16 -10.75 -6.51
CA LEU A 50 -0.78 -11.88 -6.60
C LEU A 50 -1.60 -12.04 -5.33
N GLY A 51 -1.15 -11.56 -4.15
CA GLY A 51 -2.00 -11.48 -2.97
C GLY A 51 -3.30 -10.70 -3.23
N LEU A 52 -3.22 -9.67 -4.09
CA LEU A 52 -4.37 -8.93 -4.62
C LEU A 52 -4.96 -9.57 -5.89
N PHE A 53 -4.13 -10.07 -6.81
CA PHE A 53 -4.58 -10.56 -8.13
C PHE A 53 -5.23 -11.96 -8.09
N ALA A 54 -4.74 -12.87 -7.26
CA ALA A 54 -5.20 -14.26 -7.14
C ALA A 54 -6.63 -14.36 -6.58
N ARG A 55 -7.11 -13.33 -5.87
CA ARG A 55 -8.50 -13.30 -5.38
C ARG A 55 -9.53 -12.80 -6.40
N GLY A 56 -9.11 -12.18 -7.52
CA GLY A 56 -10.05 -11.53 -8.44
C GLY A 56 -9.98 -11.97 -9.91
N PHE A 57 -8.80 -12.34 -10.41
CA PHE A 57 -8.56 -12.27 -11.86
C PHE A 57 -8.57 -13.61 -12.65
N PRO A 58 -8.12 -14.76 -12.13
CA PRO A 58 -7.96 -15.95 -12.99
C PRO A 58 -9.26 -16.67 -13.35
N LEU A 59 -10.41 -16.32 -12.74
CA LEU A 59 -11.69 -16.98 -13.03
C LEU A 59 -12.55 -16.30 -14.11
N TYR A 60 -12.33 -15.02 -14.45
CA TYR A 60 -13.26 -14.28 -15.31
C TYR A 60 -12.77 -14.05 -16.74
N LEU A 61 -11.48 -14.21 -17.02
CA LEU A 61 -10.86 -13.70 -18.26
C LEU A 61 -10.53 -14.74 -19.33
N LYS A 62 -11.12 -15.94 -19.29
CA LYS A 62 -10.92 -16.93 -20.37
C LYS A 62 -11.71 -16.63 -21.65
N ARG A 63 -12.36 -15.45 -21.78
CA ARG A 63 -13.33 -15.21 -22.87
C ARG A 63 -13.37 -13.82 -23.52
N VAL A 64 -12.51 -12.86 -23.16
CA VAL A 64 -12.66 -11.47 -23.64
C VAL A 64 -11.44 -10.96 -24.42
N HIS A 65 -11.60 -10.96 -25.75
CA HIS A 65 -10.91 -10.23 -26.83
C HIS A 65 -9.51 -9.58 -26.59
N SER A 66 -8.57 -9.80 -27.51
CA SER A 66 -7.15 -9.39 -27.45
C SER A 66 -6.87 -7.90 -27.17
N ARG A 67 -7.77 -6.97 -27.54
CA ARG A 67 -7.61 -5.54 -27.22
C ARG A 67 -8.03 -5.17 -25.79
N ALA A 68 -8.94 -5.94 -25.19
CA ALA A 68 -9.38 -5.72 -23.81
C ALA A 68 -8.29 -6.12 -22.80
N HIS A 69 -7.46 -7.13 -23.13
CA HIS A 69 -6.36 -7.57 -22.28
C HIS A 69 -5.36 -6.45 -21.95
N LEU A 70 -4.91 -5.65 -22.93
CA LEU A 70 -3.94 -4.57 -22.66
C LEU A 70 -4.52 -3.44 -21.79
N ILE A 71 -5.79 -3.11 -21.97
CA ILE A 71 -6.47 -2.05 -21.20
C ILE A 71 -6.77 -2.55 -19.79
N LEU A 72 -7.21 -3.80 -19.65
CA LEU A 72 -7.47 -4.44 -18.36
C LEU A 72 -6.18 -4.61 -17.55
N GLU A 73 -5.07 -5.03 -18.15
CA GLU A 73 -3.83 -5.25 -17.38
C GLU A 73 -3.28 -3.96 -16.74
N ARG A 74 -3.47 -2.80 -17.40
CA ARG A 74 -3.00 -1.50 -16.89
C ARG A 74 -3.99 -0.79 -15.97
N PHE A 75 -5.29 -0.93 -16.22
CA PHE A 75 -6.35 -0.17 -15.54
C PHE A 75 -7.32 -1.04 -14.72
N ALA A 76 -7.08 -2.35 -14.60
CA ALA A 76 -7.97 -3.28 -13.88
C ALA A 76 -8.33 -2.80 -12.48
N LEU A 77 -7.37 -2.33 -11.68
CA LEU A 77 -7.63 -1.86 -10.33
C LEU A 77 -8.56 -0.64 -10.31
N LEU A 78 -8.34 0.34 -11.20
CA LEU A 78 -9.18 1.52 -11.30
C LEU A 78 -10.61 1.17 -11.75
N ILE A 79 -10.74 0.25 -12.71
CA ILE A 79 -12.04 -0.26 -13.18
C ILE A 79 -12.75 -1.03 -12.05
N CYS A 80 -12.06 -1.91 -11.33
CA CYS A 80 -12.61 -2.64 -10.19
C CYS A 80 -13.09 -1.70 -9.08
N ILE A 81 -12.29 -0.69 -8.72
CA ILE A 81 -12.68 0.32 -7.73
C ILE A 81 -13.93 1.08 -8.18
N GLY A 82 -13.99 1.47 -9.46
CA GLY A 82 -15.16 2.12 -10.04
C GLY A 82 -16.42 1.25 -10.00
N ILE A 83 -16.31 -0.04 -10.37
CA ILE A 83 -17.43 -0.99 -10.33
C ILE A 83 -17.92 -1.20 -8.89
N VAL A 84 -17.01 -1.40 -7.93
CA VAL A 84 -17.37 -1.58 -6.51
C VAL A 84 -18.07 -0.34 -5.96
N TRP A 85 -17.57 0.86 -6.30
CA TRP A 85 -18.20 2.11 -5.89
C TRP A 85 -19.60 2.29 -6.50
N ALA A 86 -19.75 2.01 -7.80
CA ALA A 86 -21.04 2.06 -8.50
C ALA A 86 -22.05 1.04 -7.93
N PHE A 87 -21.60 -0.17 -7.61
CA PHE A 87 -22.44 -1.17 -6.95
C PHE A 87 -22.88 -0.69 -5.55
N ALA A 88 -21.95 -0.12 -4.77
CA ALA A 88 -22.27 0.45 -3.46
C ALA A 88 -23.24 1.64 -3.55
N SER A 89 -23.15 2.49 -4.58
CA SER A 89 -24.10 3.60 -4.79
C SER A 89 -25.48 3.08 -5.18
N VAL A 90 -25.58 2.08 -6.05
CA VAL A 90 -26.86 1.45 -6.43
C VAL A 90 -27.53 0.79 -5.22
N LEU A 91 -26.79 0.05 -4.40
CA LEU A 91 -27.30 -0.52 -3.15
C LEU A 91 -27.73 0.54 -2.11
N THR A 92 -27.13 1.73 -2.18
CA THR A 92 -27.49 2.85 -1.31
C THR A 92 -28.81 3.49 -1.75
N VAL A 93 -29.03 3.66 -3.06
CA VAL A 93 -30.27 4.23 -3.64
C VAL A 93 -31.44 3.24 -3.57
N SER A 94 -31.18 1.94 -3.79
CA SER A 94 -32.21 0.88 -3.73
C SER A 94 -32.82 0.66 -2.34
N GLY A 95 -32.26 1.29 -1.30
CA GLY A 95 -32.83 1.24 0.04
C GLY A 95 -32.66 -0.09 0.76
N ALA A 96 -31.82 -1.01 0.24
CA ALA A 96 -31.56 -2.33 0.85
C ALA A 96 -31.13 -2.25 2.32
N TYR A 97 -30.51 -1.14 2.72
CA TYR A 97 -30.07 -0.88 4.10
C TYR A 97 -31.08 -0.11 4.97
N LYS A 98 -32.34 0.12 4.54
CA LYS A 98 -33.34 0.85 5.34
C LYS A 98 -33.83 0.08 6.58
N ASN A 99 -33.82 -1.26 6.54
CA ASN A 99 -34.37 -2.10 7.61
C ASN A 99 -33.32 -2.71 8.56
N VAL A 100 -32.03 -2.42 8.37
CA VAL A 100 -30.95 -3.00 9.22
C VAL A 100 -30.58 -2.12 10.42
N LYS A 101 -29.86 -2.69 11.40
CA LYS A 101 -29.38 -2.02 12.61
C LYS A 101 -28.55 -0.77 12.29
N THR A 102 -28.68 0.29 13.10
CA THR A 102 -28.09 1.63 12.90
C THR A 102 -26.56 1.62 12.75
N ALA A 103 -25.86 0.70 13.42
CA ALA A 103 -24.41 0.54 13.28
C ALA A 103 -24.01 0.01 11.88
N THR A 104 -24.79 -0.91 11.30
CA THR A 104 -24.58 -1.44 9.95
C THR A 104 -24.93 -0.38 8.89
N LYS A 105 -25.97 0.42 9.14
CA LYS A 105 -26.32 1.58 8.29
C LYS A 105 -25.18 2.60 8.20
N LEU A 106 -24.44 2.82 9.28
CA LEU A 106 -23.32 3.77 9.32
C LEU A 106 -22.07 3.28 8.57
N SER A 107 -21.86 1.97 8.48
CA SER A 107 -20.65 1.39 7.89
C SER A 107 -20.80 1.05 6.40
N CYS A 108 -22.03 0.78 5.92
CA CYS A 108 -22.29 0.28 4.56
C CYS A 108 -22.91 1.31 3.61
N ARG A 109 -23.27 2.51 4.08
CA ARG A 109 -23.97 3.53 3.28
C ARG A 109 -22.97 4.53 2.68
N THR A 110 -22.99 4.68 1.36
CA THR A 110 -22.12 5.61 0.62
C THR A 110 -22.55 7.08 0.79
N ASP A 111 -23.84 7.31 1.10
CA ASP A 111 -24.46 8.64 1.24
C ASP A 111 -24.23 9.26 2.63
N ARG A 112 -22.96 9.48 2.99
CA ARG A 112 -22.64 10.30 4.17
C ARG A 112 -22.57 11.76 3.75
N SER A 113 -23.74 12.31 3.41
CA SER A 113 -23.96 13.57 2.68
C SER A 113 -23.34 14.82 3.32
N TYR A 114 -22.95 14.77 4.59
CA TYR A 114 -22.39 15.93 5.31
C TYR A 114 -20.91 15.81 5.67
N LEU A 115 -20.21 14.71 5.35
CA LEU A 115 -18.77 14.62 5.62
C LEU A 115 -17.97 15.61 4.75
N MET A 116 -18.32 15.74 3.48
CA MET A 116 -17.65 16.67 2.55
C MET A 116 -17.92 18.12 2.93
N SER A 117 -19.16 18.43 3.35
CA SER A 117 -19.57 19.78 3.74
C SER A 117 -19.07 20.19 5.12
N SER A 118 -18.87 19.24 6.04
CA SER A 118 -18.34 19.51 7.40
C SER A 118 -16.81 19.40 7.47
N ALA A 119 -16.16 18.93 6.41
CA ALA A 119 -14.71 18.84 6.38
C ALA A 119 -14.13 20.23 6.07
N PRO A 120 -13.13 20.71 6.85
CA PRO A 120 -12.42 21.93 6.50
C PRO A 120 -11.72 21.74 5.15
N TRP A 121 -11.82 22.76 4.28
CA TRP A 121 -11.26 22.71 2.93
C TRP A 121 -9.73 22.55 2.93
N ILE A 122 -9.07 23.09 3.95
CA ILE A 122 -7.62 22.93 4.19
C ILE A 122 -7.43 22.42 5.62
N LYS A 123 -6.82 21.25 5.76
CA LYS A 123 -6.42 20.71 7.06
C LYS A 123 -4.92 20.46 7.07
N ILE A 124 -4.19 21.32 7.75
CA ILE A 124 -2.75 21.13 7.99
C ILE A 124 -2.59 20.08 9.11
N PRO A 125 -1.94 18.94 8.84
CA PRO A 125 -1.69 17.95 9.88
C PRO A 125 -0.58 18.45 10.81
N TYR A 126 -0.91 18.74 12.07
CA TYR A 126 0.09 19.12 13.06
C TYR A 126 0.88 17.89 13.56
N PRO A 127 2.20 18.03 13.77
CA PRO A 127 2.97 17.00 14.44
C PRO A 127 2.36 16.71 15.82
N PHE A 128 2.27 15.43 16.18
CA PHE A 128 1.68 14.97 17.45
C PHE A 128 0.21 15.36 17.71
N GLN A 129 -0.61 15.65 16.67
CA GLN A 129 -2.04 15.97 16.84
C GLN A 129 -2.85 14.91 17.61
N TRP A 130 -2.37 13.67 17.70
CA TRP A 130 -3.03 12.61 18.44
C TRP A 130 -2.49 12.41 19.85
N GLY A 131 -1.42 13.09 20.29
CA GLY A 131 -0.76 12.97 21.60
C GLY A 131 0.62 12.31 21.54
N THR A 132 1.18 12.00 22.71
CA THR A 132 2.52 11.38 22.83
C THR A 132 2.58 9.98 22.21
N PRO A 133 3.69 9.63 21.52
CA PRO A 133 3.85 8.33 20.88
C PRO A 133 3.94 7.23 21.94
N ILE A 134 3.30 6.09 21.66
CA ILE A 134 3.32 4.92 22.54
C ILE A 134 4.15 3.84 21.84
N PHE A 135 5.21 3.38 22.49
CA PHE A 135 6.07 2.33 21.94
C PHE A 135 5.61 0.98 22.49
N ARG A 136 5.09 0.12 21.61
CA ARG A 136 4.75 -1.28 21.93
C ARG A 136 5.51 -2.20 21.00
N ALA A 137 6.29 -3.11 21.57
CA ALA A 137 7.13 -4.05 20.82
C ALA A 137 6.36 -4.81 19.73
N SER A 138 5.14 -5.28 20.03
CA SER A 138 4.32 -6.04 19.08
C SER A 138 4.05 -5.31 17.77
N HIS A 139 3.78 -4.00 17.83
CA HIS A 139 3.53 -3.18 16.64
C HIS A 139 4.81 -2.69 15.98
N VAL A 140 5.86 -2.47 16.77
CA VAL A 140 7.20 -2.08 16.28
C VAL A 140 7.78 -3.17 15.37
N PHE A 141 7.79 -4.43 15.81
CA PHE A 141 8.31 -5.53 14.98
C PHE A 141 7.51 -5.72 13.68
N GLY A 142 6.18 -5.62 13.76
CA GLY A 142 5.33 -5.67 12.57
C GLY A 142 5.65 -4.55 11.57
N MET A 143 5.93 -3.34 12.08
CA MET A 143 6.22 -2.18 11.23
C MET A 143 7.65 -2.18 10.69
N ILE A 144 8.63 -2.73 11.43
CA ILE A 144 9.98 -3.01 10.92
C ILE A 144 9.89 -4.04 9.78
N GLY A 145 9.11 -5.12 9.94
CA GLY A 145 8.90 -6.10 8.88
C GLY A 145 8.30 -5.48 7.62
N ALA A 146 7.27 -4.64 7.77
CA ALA A 146 6.69 -3.90 6.66
C ALA A 146 7.69 -2.96 5.97
N ALA A 147 8.53 -2.27 6.76
CA ALA A 147 9.58 -1.39 6.25
C ALA A 147 10.62 -2.16 5.41
N LEU A 148 11.07 -3.32 5.89
CA LEU A 148 11.99 -4.20 5.16
C LEU A 148 11.40 -4.71 3.84
N VAL A 149 10.14 -5.13 3.87
CA VAL A 149 9.42 -5.54 2.65
C VAL A 149 9.36 -4.37 1.65
N SER A 150 9.08 -3.17 2.14
CA SER A 150 9.02 -1.97 1.30
C SER A 150 10.38 -1.59 0.70
N SER A 151 11.48 -1.77 1.43
CA SER A 151 12.84 -1.56 0.92
C SER A 151 13.23 -2.60 -0.14
N ALA A 152 12.83 -3.86 0.04
CA ALA A 152 13.01 -4.91 -0.96
C ALA A 152 12.17 -4.61 -2.23
N GLU A 153 10.92 -4.20 -2.08
CA GLU A 153 10.04 -3.81 -3.19
C GLU A 153 10.62 -2.64 -3.99
N SER A 154 11.08 -1.60 -3.30
CA SER A 154 11.73 -0.43 -3.92
C SER A 154 12.95 -0.85 -4.75
N THR A 155 13.78 -1.73 -4.19
CA THR A 155 14.93 -2.32 -4.91
C THR A 155 14.48 -3.04 -6.18
N ALA A 156 13.43 -3.86 -6.10
CA ALA A 156 12.86 -4.56 -7.25
C ALA A 156 12.44 -3.58 -8.33
N THR A 157 11.79 -2.48 -7.93
CA THR A 157 11.27 -1.48 -8.85
C THR A 157 12.39 -0.78 -9.60
N PHE A 158 13.51 -0.47 -8.93
CA PHE A 158 14.70 0.10 -9.58
C PHE A 158 15.29 -0.84 -10.65
N PHE A 159 15.43 -2.13 -10.34
CA PHE A 159 15.94 -3.10 -11.32
C PHE A 159 14.96 -3.35 -12.47
N ALA A 160 13.66 -3.41 -12.19
CA ALA A 160 12.63 -3.55 -13.22
C ALA A 160 12.58 -2.32 -14.12
N ALA A 161 12.64 -1.12 -13.56
CA ALA A 161 12.65 0.13 -14.29
C ALA A 161 13.90 0.25 -15.19
N ALA A 162 15.08 -0.12 -14.68
CA ALA A 162 16.31 -0.14 -15.48
C ALA A 162 16.19 -1.11 -16.67
N ARG A 163 15.65 -2.31 -16.47
CA ARG A 163 15.41 -3.28 -17.56
C ARG A 163 14.39 -2.79 -18.58
N LEU A 164 13.28 -2.21 -18.12
CA LEU A 164 12.22 -1.70 -19.01
C LEU A 164 12.68 -0.47 -19.80
N SER A 165 13.58 0.34 -19.25
CA SER A 165 14.16 1.50 -19.92
C SER A 165 15.38 1.16 -20.79
N GLY A 166 15.86 -0.08 -20.77
CA GLY A 166 17.09 -0.49 -21.46
C GLY A 166 18.37 0.15 -20.87
N ALA A 167 18.29 0.71 -19.67
CA ALA A 167 19.39 1.37 -18.99
C ALA A 167 20.28 0.38 -18.21
N THR A 168 21.53 0.78 -17.94
CA THR A 168 22.43 0.02 -17.07
C THR A 168 21.86 -0.08 -15.64
N ALA A 169 22.11 -1.21 -14.97
CA ALA A 169 21.66 -1.41 -13.60
C ALA A 169 22.19 -0.29 -12.67
N PRO A 170 21.36 0.26 -11.78
CA PRO A 170 21.76 1.36 -10.91
C PRO A 170 22.87 0.91 -9.95
N PRO A 171 23.88 1.76 -9.70
CA PRO A 171 24.97 1.41 -8.80
C PRO A 171 24.49 1.32 -7.34
N ALA A 172 25.09 0.43 -6.55
CA ALA A 172 24.65 0.09 -5.19
C ALA A 172 24.55 1.30 -4.24
N HIS A 173 25.38 2.33 -4.43
CA HIS A 173 25.34 3.53 -3.59
C HIS A 173 24.08 4.38 -3.81
N VAL A 174 23.53 4.42 -5.04
CA VAL A 174 22.27 5.11 -5.34
C VAL A 174 21.12 4.38 -4.68
N LEU A 175 21.12 3.05 -4.77
CA LEU A 175 20.10 2.19 -4.18
C LEU A 175 20.04 2.31 -2.66
N SER A 176 21.21 2.26 -1.99
CA SER A 176 21.34 2.44 -0.54
C SER A 176 20.77 3.79 -0.10
N ARG A 177 21.12 4.87 -0.83
CA ARG A 177 20.65 6.22 -0.52
C ARG A 177 19.14 6.39 -0.74
N SER A 178 18.57 5.77 -1.78
CA SER A 178 17.12 5.78 -2.01
C SER A 178 16.37 5.14 -0.84
N ILE A 179 16.91 4.07 -0.26
CA ILE A 179 16.29 3.35 0.85
C ILE A 179 16.47 4.08 2.18
N GLY A 180 17.60 4.77 2.36
CA GLY A 180 17.78 5.65 3.52
C GLY A 180 16.88 6.89 3.51
N LEU A 181 16.34 7.27 2.34
CA LEU A 181 15.35 8.34 2.19
C LEU A 181 13.89 7.87 2.31
N GLN A 182 13.67 6.55 2.38
CA GLN A 182 12.36 5.91 2.43
C GLN A 182 11.85 5.74 3.87
#